data_AF-A0A8C8DQV6-F1
#
_entry.id   AF-A0A8C8DQV6-F1
#
_cell.length_a   1.000
_cell.length_b   1.000
_cell.length_c   1.000
_cell.angle_alpha   90.00
_cell.angle_beta   90.00
_cell.angle_gamma   90.00
#
_symmetry.space_group_name_H-M   'P 1'
#
loop_
_entity.id
_entity.type
_entity.pdbx_description
1 polymer ?
#
loop_
_entity_poly.entity_id
_entity_poly.type
_entity_poly.pdbx_seq_one_letter_code
_entity_poly.pdbx_strand_id
1 'polypeptide(L)'
;MYIFKACEHNEPVCCKLFMYVGGHSQHVVCSFLIISENWNRLNQKSAFELFLNFFSAQICDLPPGTINDVTNEHNLTVHWTGNHTHRDCALYTGRVESWCRDTATDQELFRSELSVEKTSVLQSELQSVKQLQELEPLNKWCLLTIILLMRALDPLGYEKETLAHFQTLKEVDSMRSEYYSDLCSKFMIENTILKMEYAEVRVFSITDRNLTSLCHLDQLLLVTHINLSSNRLQRLPPQFAMLQCLEVLEADDNFLENLEGVYHLPRLQEVSLKNNKISTLTDLQPLASCPKLKRLDLRGNPVTQAASVESDLAELLPSVTDLLL
;
A
#
# COMPACT_ATOMS: atom_id res chain seq x y z
N MET A 1 -4.20 28.47 13.13
CA MET A 1 -4.90 27.75 12.05
C MET A 1 -4.20 28.07 10.76
N TYR A 2 -3.46 27.11 10.20
CA TYR A 2 -2.83 27.25 8.89
C TYR A 2 -3.74 26.57 7.86
N ILE A 3 -4.12 27.32 6.83
CA ILE A 3 -5.03 26.87 5.77
C ILE A 3 -4.17 26.55 4.55
N PHE A 4 -4.07 25.26 4.20
CA PHE A 4 -3.40 24.83 2.97
C PHE A 4 -4.47 24.66 1.87
N LYS A 5 -4.30 25.37 0.76
CA LYS A 5 -5.12 25.20 -0.45
C LYS A 5 -4.43 24.22 -1.39
N ALA A 6 -5.04 23.06 -1.61
CA ALA A 6 -4.67 22.20 -2.73
C ALA A 6 -5.44 22.66 -3.99
N CYS A 7 -4.71 22.97 -5.06
CA CYS A 7 -5.20 22.97 -6.45
C CYS A 7 -4.85 21.58 -7.01
N GLU A 8 -5.63 20.87 -7.83
CA GLU A 8 -6.56 21.27 -8.89
C GLU A 8 -7.40 20.03 -9.32
N HIS A 9 -8.39 20.27 -10.19
CA HIS A 9 -9.14 19.35 -11.08
C HIS A 9 -9.51 17.91 -10.64
N ASN A 10 -10.84 17.72 -10.53
CA ASN A 10 -11.61 16.48 -10.40
C ASN A 10 -11.50 15.68 -9.09
N GLU A 11 -12.64 15.07 -8.77
CA GLU A 11 -13.11 14.67 -7.44
C GLU A 11 -12.19 13.66 -6.71
N PRO A 12 -11.66 13.99 -5.51
CA PRO A 12 -11.04 12.99 -4.65
C PRO A 12 -12.12 12.29 -3.81
N VAL A 13 -12.21 10.95 -3.93
CA VAL A 13 -13.12 10.10 -3.14
C VAL A 13 -12.50 9.66 -1.80
N CYS A 14 -11.17 9.80 -1.61
CA CYS A 14 -10.50 9.41 -0.37
C CYS A 14 -9.31 10.33 -0.04
N CYS A 15 -9.45 11.21 0.96
CA CYS A 15 -8.39 12.13 1.38
C CYS A 15 -7.73 11.66 2.68
N LYS A 16 -6.41 11.44 2.66
CA LYS A 16 -5.62 11.12 3.87
C LYS A 16 -4.70 12.27 4.20
N LEU A 17 -4.59 12.58 5.48
CA LEU A 17 -3.70 13.63 5.97
C LEU A 17 -2.70 13.00 6.92
N PHE A 18 -1.42 13.13 6.59
CA PHE A 18 -0.32 12.69 7.43
C PHE A 18 0.60 13.87 7.72
N MET A 19 1.12 13.94 8.94
CA MET A 19 2.07 14.95 9.37
C MET A 19 3.24 14.30 10.09
N TYR A 20 4.43 14.85 9.85
CA TYR A 20 5.66 14.41 10.51
C TYR A 20 6.59 15.58 10.78
N VAL A 21 7.28 15.52 11.92
CA VAL A 21 8.36 16.42 12.29
C VAL A 21 9.66 15.63 12.37
N GLY A 22 10.53 15.83 11.36
CA GLY A 22 11.86 15.24 11.34
C GLY A 22 12.80 15.93 12.32
N GLY A 23 13.41 15.17 13.24
CA GLY A 23 14.42 15.68 14.16
C GLY A 23 15.76 15.84 13.47
N HIS A 24 16.05 17.01 12.89
CA HIS A 24 17.34 17.71 12.89
C HIS A 24 17.23 18.99 12.04
N SER A 25 17.57 20.14 12.66
CA SER A 25 17.77 21.49 12.06
C SER A 25 16.61 22.09 11.27
N GLN A 26 15.85 23.03 11.87
CA GLN A 26 15.07 24.15 11.29
C GLN A 26 14.24 23.93 9.99
N HIS A 27 14.15 22.70 9.49
CA HIS A 27 13.46 22.27 8.29
C HIS A 27 12.48 21.18 8.72
N VAL A 28 11.24 21.59 8.93
CA VAL A 28 10.15 20.65 9.14
C VAL A 28 9.79 20.09 7.77
N VAL A 29 10.33 18.93 7.43
CA VAL A 29 9.85 18.15 6.26
C VAL A 29 8.51 17.55 6.67
N CYS A 30 7.44 18.24 6.31
CA CYS A 30 6.09 17.71 6.45
C CYS A 30 5.67 17.09 5.13
N SER A 31 5.36 15.81 5.14
CA SER A 31 4.88 15.11 3.96
C SER A 31 3.37 15.02 4.01
N PHE A 32 2.68 15.93 3.30
CA PHE A 32 1.25 15.77 2.99
C PHE A 32 1.09 14.63 1.97
N LEU A 33 -0.05 13.95 1.90
CA LEU A 33 -0.28 12.99 0.82
C LEU A 33 -1.73 13.03 0.34
N ILE A 34 -1.98 13.74 -0.75
CA ILE A 34 -3.32 13.90 -1.33
C ILE A 34 -3.59 12.81 -2.37
N ILE A 35 -4.56 11.92 -2.10
CA ILE A 35 -4.98 10.84 -3.00
C ILE A 35 -6.22 11.27 -3.81
N SER A 36 -6.13 11.33 -5.14
CA SER A 36 -7.26 11.58 -6.06
C SER A 36 -7.36 10.46 -7.11
N GLU A 37 -8.58 10.04 -7.45
CA GLU A 37 -8.89 9.03 -8.46
C GLU A 37 -9.57 9.68 -9.68
N ASN A 38 -8.80 10.08 -10.72
CA ASN A 38 -9.16 9.95 -12.16
C ASN A 38 -8.21 10.70 -13.12
N TRP A 39 -8.09 10.16 -14.34
CA TRP A 39 -7.12 10.55 -15.38
C TRP A 39 -7.76 11.21 -16.62
N ASN A 40 -7.15 12.27 -17.18
CA ASN A 40 -7.02 12.50 -18.64
C ASN A 40 -6.10 13.71 -19.02
N ARG A 41 -5.13 13.43 -19.92
CA ARG A 41 -4.36 14.29 -20.87
C ARG A 41 -3.21 15.24 -20.43
N LEU A 42 -1.99 14.84 -20.84
CA LEU A 42 -0.88 15.57 -21.54
C LEU A 42 -0.51 17.04 -21.15
N ASN A 43 0.73 17.28 -20.70
CA ASN A 43 1.88 17.72 -21.54
C ASN A 43 3.12 18.12 -20.69
N GLN A 44 4.30 17.97 -21.32
CA GLN A 44 5.67 18.03 -20.78
C GLN A 44 6.04 19.24 -19.89
N LYS A 45 6.53 18.96 -18.66
CA LYS A 45 7.49 19.74 -17.83
C LYS A 45 8.10 18.82 -16.75
N SER A 46 9.40 18.97 -16.46
CA SER A 46 10.23 18.25 -15.44
C SER A 46 9.67 16.94 -14.83
N ALA A 47 10.38 15.82 -15.06
CA ALA A 47 9.98 14.46 -14.67
C ALA A 47 9.52 14.28 -13.21
N PHE A 48 10.00 15.09 -12.26
CA PHE A 48 9.61 15.05 -10.84
C PHE A 48 8.21 15.63 -10.59
N GLU A 49 7.86 16.78 -11.18
CA GLU A 49 6.52 17.37 -11.06
C GLU A 49 5.50 16.55 -11.86
N LEU A 50 5.89 15.96 -13.00
CA LEU A 50 5.02 15.03 -13.72
C LEU A 50 4.76 13.75 -12.92
N PHE A 51 5.74 13.16 -12.24
CA PHE A 51 5.52 11.88 -11.55
C PHE A 51 4.60 12.00 -10.33
N LEU A 52 4.74 13.06 -9.53
CA LEU A 52 3.84 13.36 -8.41
C LEU A 52 2.48 13.93 -8.87
N ASN A 53 2.39 14.53 -10.07
CA ASN A 53 1.10 14.85 -10.69
C ASN A 53 0.38 13.62 -11.28
N PHE A 54 1.11 12.51 -11.50
CA PHE A 54 0.57 11.27 -12.08
C PHE A 54 0.09 10.27 -11.04
N PHE A 55 0.56 10.41 -9.79
CA PHE A 55 0.17 9.57 -8.67
C PHE A 55 -0.46 10.41 -7.58
N SER A 56 -1.40 9.78 -6.88
CA SER A 56 -2.34 10.33 -5.93
C SER A 56 -1.64 10.71 -4.61
N ALA A 57 -0.60 11.53 -4.67
CA ALA A 57 0.29 11.79 -3.55
C ALA A 57 0.97 13.16 -3.63
N GLN A 58 0.35 14.21 -3.05
CA GLN A 58 0.95 15.55 -2.97
C GLN A 58 1.53 15.88 -1.58
N ILE A 59 2.83 16.21 -1.55
CA ILE A 59 3.63 16.61 -0.37
C ILE A 59 3.90 18.13 -0.40
N CYS A 60 3.87 18.81 0.76
CA CYS A 60 4.34 20.19 0.87
C CYS A 60 5.03 20.50 2.22
N ASP A 61 6.10 21.29 2.18
CA ASP A 61 6.80 21.68 3.40
C ASP A 61 5.98 22.68 4.24
N LEU A 62 6.10 22.58 5.56
CA LEU A 62 5.52 23.58 6.46
C LEU A 62 6.46 24.79 6.59
N PRO A 63 5.91 26.03 6.61
CA PRO A 63 6.69 27.21 6.92
C PRO A 63 7.43 27.06 8.28
N PRO A 64 8.66 27.58 8.40
CA PRO A 64 9.37 27.60 9.68
C PRO A 64 8.55 28.29 10.77
N GLY A 65 8.51 27.69 11.97
CA GLY A 65 7.75 28.21 13.12
C GLY A 65 6.27 27.82 13.16
N THR A 66 5.74 27.16 12.11
CA THR A 66 4.38 26.60 12.11
C THR A 66 4.17 25.61 13.26
N ILE A 67 5.17 24.79 13.54
CA ILE A 67 5.23 23.91 14.71
C ILE A 67 6.23 24.53 15.69
N ASN A 68 5.79 24.75 16.93
CA ASN A 68 6.56 25.40 17.99
C ASN A 68 6.18 24.83 19.36
N ASP A 69 7.08 24.95 20.34
CA ASP A 69 6.86 24.39 21.68
C ASP A 69 5.95 25.27 22.57
N VAL A 70 5.46 26.39 22.05
CA VAL A 70 4.67 27.36 22.81
C VAL A 70 3.20 26.93 22.90
N THR A 71 2.67 26.33 21.83
CA THR A 71 1.28 25.84 21.79
C THR A 71 1.22 24.35 22.02
N ASN A 72 0.27 23.91 22.86
CA ASN A 72 0.04 22.50 23.19
C ASN A 72 -0.46 21.65 22.02
N GLU A 73 -1.05 22.30 21.00
CA GLU A 73 -1.52 21.67 19.78
C GLU A 73 -1.31 22.59 18.58
N HIS A 74 -1.03 21.99 17.43
CA HIS A 74 -0.93 22.65 16.13
C HIS A 74 -1.98 22.02 15.22
N ASN A 75 -3.07 22.75 14.99
CA ASN A 75 -4.17 22.31 14.12
C ASN A 75 -3.89 22.72 12.68
N LEU A 76 -3.91 21.74 11.78
CA LEU A 76 -3.77 21.90 10.35
C LEU A 76 -5.04 21.44 9.66
N THR A 77 -5.55 22.29 8.78
CA THR A 77 -6.71 21.98 7.95
C THR A 77 -6.29 22.01 6.50
N VAL A 78 -6.53 20.91 5.79
CA VAL A 78 -6.37 20.83 4.33
C VAL A 78 -7.73 21.03 3.69
N HIS A 79 -7.82 21.98 2.77
CA HIS A 79 -9.03 22.25 2.01
C HIS A 79 -8.83 21.85 0.55
N TRP A 80 -9.74 21.04 0.04
CA TRP A 80 -9.85 20.72 -1.38
C TRP A 80 -10.87 21.65 -2.02
N THR A 81 -10.37 22.54 -2.88
CA THR A 81 -11.21 23.58 -3.49
C THR A 81 -12.17 23.03 -4.55
N GLY A 82 -11.86 21.89 -5.17
CA GLY A 82 -12.72 21.25 -6.18
C GLY A 82 -14.05 20.73 -5.63
N ASN A 83 -14.03 20.08 -4.46
CA ASN A 83 -15.21 19.42 -3.89
C ASN A 83 -15.69 20.03 -2.57
N HIS A 84 -15.10 21.17 -2.16
CA HIS A 84 -15.38 21.81 -0.87
C HIS A 84 -15.20 20.89 0.36
N THR A 85 -14.40 19.83 0.24
CA THR A 85 -14.07 18.95 1.35
C THR A 85 -12.88 19.49 2.13
N HIS A 86 -12.82 19.14 3.41
CA HIS A 86 -11.65 19.43 4.25
C HIS A 86 -11.34 18.24 5.15
N ARG A 87 -10.11 18.21 5.66
CA ARG A 87 -9.64 17.28 6.68
C ARG A 87 -8.80 18.06 7.67
N ASP A 88 -9.01 17.77 8.94
CA ASP A 88 -8.29 18.36 10.05
C ASP A 88 -7.33 17.34 10.66
N CYS A 89 -6.15 17.79 11.05
CA CYS A 89 -5.19 17.01 11.80
C CYS A 89 -4.59 17.90 12.89
N ALA A 90 -4.49 17.38 14.11
CA ALA A 90 -3.91 18.08 15.25
C ALA A 90 -2.60 17.39 15.65
N LEU A 91 -1.49 18.12 15.61
CA LEU A 91 -0.23 17.66 16.18
C LEU A 91 -0.10 18.18 17.61
N TYR A 92 -0.03 17.27 18.58
CA TYR A 92 0.14 17.61 19.99
C TYR A 92 1.63 17.72 20.35
N THR A 93 1.96 18.66 21.25
CA THR A 93 3.33 18.83 21.76
C THR A 93 3.89 17.52 22.31
N GLY A 94 5.14 17.21 21.95
CA GLY A 94 5.81 15.96 22.32
C GLY A 94 5.51 14.78 21.40
N ARG A 95 4.56 14.89 20.46
CA ARG A 95 4.39 13.92 19.37
C ARG A 95 5.22 14.34 18.16
N VAL A 96 5.75 13.34 17.44
CA VAL A 96 6.54 13.55 16.22
C VAL A 96 5.68 13.44 14.95
N GLU A 97 4.47 12.92 15.06
CA GLU A 97 3.55 12.71 13.93
C GLU A 97 2.09 12.74 14.39
N SER A 98 1.22 13.05 13.44
CA SER A 98 -0.24 12.99 13.60
C SER A 98 -0.88 12.76 12.24
N TRP A 99 -2.09 12.21 12.23
CA TRP A 99 -2.81 11.93 11.00
C TRP A 99 -4.32 11.98 11.15
N CYS A 100 -4.98 12.17 10.02
CA CYS A 100 -6.40 11.96 9.85
C CYS A 100 -6.58 11.05 8.63
N ARG A 101 -7.26 9.93 8.85
CA ARG A 101 -7.54 8.93 7.82
C ARG A 101 -8.90 8.35 8.12
N ASP A 102 -9.75 8.29 7.10
CA ASP A 102 -10.91 7.42 7.16
C ASP A 102 -10.41 5.97 6.94
N THR A 103 -10.84 5.03 7.79
CA THR A 103 -10.46 3.62 7.63
C THR A 103 -11.18 3.02 6.42
N ALA A 104 -10.67 1.91 5.89
CA ALA A 104 -11.36 1.19 4.82
C ALA A 104 -12.76 0.72 5.27
N THR A 105 -12.95 0.53 6.58
CA THR A 105 -14.25 0.25 7.19
C THR A 105 -15.15 1.49 7.17
N ASP A 106 -14.68 2.65 7.63
CA ASP A 106 -15.46 3.90 7.67
C ASP A 106 -15.90 4.37 6.27
N GLN A 107 -15.07 4.11 5.27
CA GLN A 107 -15.34 4.49 3.88
C GLN A 107 -16.17 3.46 3.11
N GLU A 108 -16.52 2.33 3.73
CA GLU A 108 -17.15 1.20 3.03
C GLU A 108 -16.35 0.75 1.79
N LEU A 109 -15.02 0.90 1.82
CA LEU A 109 -14.16 0.85 0.62
C LEU A 109 -14.19 -0.51 -0.07
N PHE A 110 -14.16 -1.59 0.73
CA PHE A 110 -14.15 -2.96 0.21
C PHE A 110 -15.52 -3.61 0.27
N ARG A 111 -16.42 -3.10 1.13
CA ARG A 111 -17.79 -3.58 1.27
C ARG A 111 -18.67 -2.48 1.87
N SER A 112 -19.92 -2.47 1.44
CA SER A 112 -20.95 -1.63 2.07
C SER A 112 -21.45 -2.21 3.39
N GLU A 113 -21.85 -1.35 4.31
CA GLU A 113 -22.59 -1.79 5.48
C GLU A 113 -23.94 -2.38 5.07
N LEU A 114 -24.27 -3.54 5.62
CA LEU A 114 -25.50 -4.26 5.32
C LEU A 114 -26.51 -4.04 6.43
N SER A 115 -27.74 -3.68 6.06
CA SER A 115 -28.87 -3.71 7.01
C SER A 115 -29.16 -5.15 7.45
N VAL A 116 -29.91 -5.31 8.53
CA VAL A 116 -30.32 -6.63 9.04
C VAL A 116 -31.11 -7.40 7.97
N GLU A 117 -31.98 -6.72 7.24
CA GLU A 117 -32.80 -7.31 6.18
C GLU A 117 -31.92 -7.77 5.02
N LYS A 118 -31.01 -6.92 4.52
CA LYS A 118 -30.09 -7.28 3.43
C LYS A 118 -29.17 -8.43 3.84
N THR A 119 -28.66 -8.41 5.07
CA THR A 119 -27.84 -9.49 5.62
C THR A 119 -28.61 -10.81 5.62
N SER A 120 -29.85 -10.81 6.10
CA SER A 120 -30.70 -12.00 6.11
C SER A 120 -30.98 -12.54 4.71
N VAL A 121 -31.23 -11.66 3.73
CA VAL A 121 -31.45 -12.08 2.33
C VAL A 121 -30.17 -12.70 1.77
N LEU A 122 -29.02 -12.04 1.89
CA LEU A 122 -27.76 -12.56 1.36
C LEU A 122 -27.32 -13.88 2.03
N GLN A 123 -27.59 -14.05 3.32
CA GLN A 123 -27.38 -15.33 4.00
C GLN A 123 -28.29 -16.43 3.44
N SER A 124 -29.57 -16.12 3.21
CA SER A 124 -30.49 -17.06 2.58
C SER A 124 -30.04 -17.45 1.17
N GLU A 125 -29.60 -16.48 0.36
CA GLU A 125 -29.05 -16.73 -0.98
C GLU A 125 -27.79 -17.61 -0.89
N LEU A 126 -26.88 -17.33 0.04
CA LEU A 126 -25.67 -18.15 0.23
C LEU A 126 -26.03 -19.61 0.53
N GLN A 127 -27.03 -19.86 1.38
CA GLN A 127 -27.48 -21.23 1.66
C GLN A 127 -28.10 -21.90 0.42
N SER A 128 -28.96 -21.19 -0.31
CA SER A 128 -29.57 -21.70 -1.54
C SER A 128 -28.52 -22.06 -2.60
N VAL A 129 -27.50 -21.21 -2.79
CA VAL A 129 -26.44 -21.44 -3.76
C VAL A 129 -25.53 -22.59 -3.31
N LYS A 130 -25.26 -22.75 -2.00
CA LYS A 130 -24.55 -23.94 -1.49
C LYS A 130 -25.32 -25.23 -1.75
N GLN A 131 -26.65 -25.24 -1.60
CA GLN A 131 -27.48 -26.40 -2.00
C GLN A 131 -27.39 -26.68 -3.51
N LEU A 132 -27.36 -25.63 -4.34
CA LEU A 132 -27.17 -25.78 -5.77
C LEU A 132 -25.78 -26.36 -6.12
N GLN A 133 -24.73 -25.99 -5.37
CA GLN A 133 -23.39 -26.57 -5.53
C GLN A 133 -23.40 -28.07 -5.27
N GLU A 134 -24.19 -28.57 -4.33
CA GLU A 134 -24.32 -30.02 -4.09
C GLU A 134 -24.92 -30.76 -5.29
N LEU A 135 -25.86 -30.12 -6.01
CA LEU A 135 -26.49 -30.66 -7.21
C LEU A 135 -25.58 -30.54 -8.45
N GLU A 136 -24.87 -29.43 -8.56
CA GLU A 136 -24.00 -29.09 -9.69
C GLU A 136 -22.60 -28.66 -9.23
N PRO A 137 -21.75 -29.59 -8.77
CA PRO A 137 -20.47 -29.27 -8.12
C PRO A 137 -19.45 -28.59 -9.03
N LEU A 138 -19.61 -28.73 -10.34
CA LEU A 138 -18.74 -28.14 -11.36
C LEU A 138 -19.35 -26.87 -11.99
N ASN A 139 -20.42 -26.31 -11.41
CA ASN A 139 -20.97 -25.06 -11.88
C ASN A 139 -20.13 -23.88 -11.41
N LYS A 140 -19.27 -23.36 -12.30
CA LYS A 140 -18.39 -22.24 -12.02
C LYS A 140 -19.09 -20.96 -11.56
N TRP A 141 -20.31 -20.71 -12.01
CA TRP A 141 -21.08 -19.53 -11.61
C TRP A 141 -21.59 -19.68 -10.19
N CYS A 142 -22.01 -20.88 -9.81
CA CYS A 142 -22.38 -21.23 -8.45
C CYS A 142 -21.20 -21.00 -7.48
N LEU A 143 -20.02 -21.54 -7.80
CA LEU A 143 -18.78 -21.37 -7.03
C LEU A 143 -18.39 -19.89 -6.87
N LEU A 144 -18.40 -19.13 -7.97
CA LEU A 144 -18.07 -17.71 -7.94
C LEU A 144 -19.09 -16.90 -7.13
N THR A 145 -20.39 -17.19 -7.27
CA THR A 145 -21.44 -16.51 -6.49
C THR A 145 -21.29 -16.77 -4.99
N ILE A 146 -20.95 -18.00 -4.59
CA ILE A 146 -20.67 -18.33 -3.18
C ILE A 146 -19.53 -17.46 -2.64
N ILE A 147 -18.43 -17.34 -3.40
CA ILE A 147 -17.29 -16.47 -3.06
C ILE A 147 -17.75 -15.02 -2.87
N LEU A 148 -18.53 -14.47 -3.81
CA LEU A 148 -18.98 -13.07 -3.77
C LEU A 148 -19.95 -12.81 -2.61
N LEU A 149 -20.84 -13.76 -2.29
CA LEU A 149 -21.75 -13.67 -1.16
C LEU A 149 -21.00 -13.73 0.17
N MET A 150 -20.05 -14.65 0.31
CA MET A 150 -19.17 -14.71 1.49
C MET A 150 -18.37 -13.41 1.68
N ARG A 151 -17.85 -12.84 0.57
CA ARG A 151 -17.16 -11.55 0.56
C ARG A 151 -18.06 -10.41 1.04
N ALA A 152 -19.32 -10.37 0.58
CA ALA A 152 -20.27 -9.33 0.95
C ALA A 152 -20.70 -9.44 2.42
N LEU A 153 -20.95 -10.67 2.90
CA LEU A 153 -21.45 -10.92 4.26
C LEU A 153 -20.38 -10.72 5.34
N ASP A 154 -19.28 -11.47 5.25
CA ASP A 154 -18.23 -11.49 6.26
C ASP A 154 -16.91 -12.00 5.66
N PRO A 155 -16.11 -11.11 5.04
CA PRO A 155 -14.91 -11.52 4.34
C PRO A 155 -13.81 -12.08 5.25
N LEU A 156 -13.82 -11.71 6.54
CA LEU A 156 -12.87 -12.21 7.53
C LEU A 156 -13.33 -13.55 8.11
N GLY A 157 -14.63 -13.69 8.44
CA GLY A 157 -15.20 -14.94 8.94
C GLY A 157 -15.17 -16.08 7.91
N TYR A 158 -15.38 -15.76 6.63
CA TYR A 158 -15.36 -16.74 5.53
C TYR A 158 -14.01 -16.87 4.81
N GLU A 159 -12.92 -16.31 5.33
CA GLU A 159 -11.63 -16.29 4.62
C GLU A 159 -11.17 -17.68 4.18
N LYS A 160 -11.15 -18.66 5.10
CA LYS A 160 -10.72 -20.04 4.78
C LYS A 160 -11.61 -20.71 3.74
N GLU A 161 -12.92 -20.55 3.88
CA GLU A 161 -13.90 -21.14 2.96
C GLU A 161 -13.79 -20.49 1.57
N THR A 162 -13.59 -19.18 1.52
CA THR A 162 -13.36 -18.42 0.28
C THR A 162 -12.14 -18.95 -0.48
N LEU A 163 -11.02 -19.18 0.23
CA LEU A 163 -9.81 -19.73 -0.40
C LEU A 163 -10.01 -21.14 -0.97
N ALA A 164 -10.74 -22.00 -0.25
CA ALA A 164 -11.07 -23.33 -0.74
C ALA A 164 -11.94 -23.26 -2.01
N HIS A 165 -12.94 -22.37 -2.05
CA HIS A 165 -13.76 -22.18 -3.24
C HIS A 165 -12.98 -21.62 -4.43
N PHE A 166 -12.03 -20.71 -4.21
CA PHE A 166 -11.13 -20.26 -5.27
C PHE A 166 -10.30 -21.40 -5.86
N GLN A 167 -9.81 -22.31 -5.02
CA GLN A 167 -9.07 -23.47 -5.50
C GLN A 167 -9.94 -24.36 -6.40
N THR A 168 -11.12 -24.74 -5.94
CA THR A 168 -12.08 -25.51 -6.76
C THR A 168 -12.45 -24.78 -8.05
N LEU A 169 -12.71 -23.47 -7.98
CA LEU A 169 -13.10 -22.66 -9.15
C LEU A 169 -12.00 -22.62 -10.22
N LYS A 170 -10.72 -22.55 -9.81
CA LYS A 170 -9.57 -22.60 -10.73
C LYS A 170 -9.45 -23.96 -11.44
N GLU A 171 -9.79 -25.05 -10.76
CA GLU A 171 -9.82 -26.39 -11.36
C GLU A 171 -10.98 -26.54 -12.35
N VAL A 172 -12.15 -25.98 -12.02
CA VAL A 172 -13.37 -26.07 -12.85
C VAL A 172 -13.34 -25.17 -14.09
N ASP A 173 -12.80 -23.95 -13.99
CA ASP A 173 -12.66 -23.00 -15.12
C ASP A 173 -11.20 -22.60 -15.32
N SER A 174 -10.39 -23.57 -15.76
CA SER A 174 -8.94 -23.43 -15.95
C SER A 174 -8.54 -22.33 -16.93
N MET A 175 -9.40 -22.00 -17.90
CA MET A 175 -9.15 -20.90 -18.84
C MET A 175 -9.10 -19.52 -18.15
N ARG A 176 -9.63 -19.39 -16.92
CA ARG A 176 -9.64 -18.16 -16.12
C ARG A 176 -8.82 -18.28 -14.83
N SER A 177 -7.94 -19.27 -14.71
CA SER A 177 -7.15 -19.53 -13.50
C SER A 177 -6.42 -18.29 -13.00
N GLU A 178 -5.78 -17.53 -13.90
CA GLU A 178 -5.02 -16.33 -13.57
C GLU A 178 -5.93 -15.20 -13.08
N TYR A 179 -7.08 -15.00 -13.72
CA TYR A 179 -8.08 -14.03 -13.25
C TYR A 179 -8.54 -14.35 -11.81
N TYR A 180 -8.79 -15.62 -11.50
CA TYR A 180 -9.15 -16.01 -10.14
C TYR A 180 -7.99 -15.89 -9.16
N SER A 181 -6.75 -16.08 -9.60
CA SER A 181 -5.56 -15.83 -8.77
C SER A 181 -5.44 -14.35 -8.41
N ASP A 182 -5.65 -13.46 -9.36
CA ASP A 182 -5.61 -12.02 -9.13
C ASP A 182 -6.77 -11.57 -8.22
N LEU A 183 -7.98 -12.09 -8.44
CA LEU A 183 -9.14 -11.78 -7.59
C LEU A 183 -8.94 -12.29 -6.15
N CYS A 184 -8.41 -13.50 -6.00
CA CYS A 184 -8.07 -14.07 -4.70
C CYS A 184 -6.99 -13.23 -3.98
N SER A 185 -5.96 -12.81 -4.71
CA SER A 185 -4.89 -11.93 -4.21
C SER A 185 -5.45 -10.60 -3.71
N LYS A 186 -6.35 -9.98 -4.49
CA LYS A 186 -7.07 -8.76 -4.11
C LYS A 186 -7.82 -8.97 -2.78
N PHE A 187 -8.60 -10.05 -2.65
CA PHE A 187 -9.36 -10.30 -1.42
C PHE A 187 -8.45 -10.53 -0.20
N MET A 188 -7.31 -11.20 -0.38
CA MET A 188 -6.34 -11.38 0.71
C MET A 188 -5.72 -10.06 1.15
N ILE A 189 -5.36 -9.18 0.22
CA ILE A 189 -4.84 -7.85 0.52
C ILE A 189 -5.88 -7.03 1.29
N GLU A 190 -7.11 -6.97 0.79
CA GLU A 190 -8.21 -6.27 1.46
C GLU A 190 -8.47 -6.82 2.87
N ASN A 191 -8.45 -8.15 3.06
CA ASN A 191 -8.58 -8.77 4.38
C ASN A 191 -7.43 -8.40 5.31
N THR A 192 -6.21 -8.32 4.79
CA THR A 192 -5.04 -7.95 5.57
C THR A 192 -5.11 -6.49 6.00
N ILE A 193 -5.60 -5.59 5.13
CA ILE A 193 -5.87 -4.19 5.48
C ILE A 193 -6.89 -4.11 6.61
N LEU A 194 -8.02 -4.82 6.50
CA LEU A 194 -9.06 -4.82 7.55
C LEU A 194 -8.53 -5.36 8.89
N LYS A 195 -7.73 -6.43 8.87
CA LYS A 195 -7.09 -6.99 10.09
C LYS A 195 -6.13 -6.00 10.73
N MET A 196 -5.34 -5.31 9.92
CA MET A 196 -4.40 -4.28 10.37
C MET A 196 -5.14 -3.11 11.02
N GLU A 197 -6.22 -2.63 10.38
CA GLU A 197 -7.06 -1.54 10.92
C GLU A 197 -7.73 -1.95 12.23
N TYR A 198 -8.33 -3.15 12.30
CA TYR A 198 -8.97 -3.65 13.54
C TYR A 198 -7.98 -3.81 14.70
N ALA A 199 -6.74 -4.20 14.41
CA ALA A 199 -5.68 -4.33 15.42
C ALA A 199 -5.00 -3.00 15.77
N GLU A 200 -5.34 -1.90 15.09
CA GLU A 200 -4.71 -0.58 15.21
C GLU A 200 -3.17 -0.62 15.07
N VAL A 201 -2.66 -1.53 14.22
CA VAL A 201 -1.23 -1.68 13.96
C VAL A 201 -0.84 -1.03 12.64
N ARG A 202 0.44 -0.67 12.50
CA ARG A 202 1.03 -0.10 11.28
C ARG A 202 1.94 -1.09 10.56
N VAL A 203 1.60 -2.38 10.70
CA VAL A 203 2.33 -3.51 10.13
C VAL A 203 1.41 -4.22 9.15
N PHE A 204 1.84 -4.29 7.88
CA PHE A 204 1.13 -5.01 6.84
C PHE A 204 1.96 -6.24 6.43
N SER A 205 1.47 -7.43 6.77
CA SER A 205 2.20 -8.68 6.50
C SER A 205 1.31 -9.64 5.73
N ILE A 206 1.75 -10.02 4.53
CA ILE A 206 1.08 -10.98 3.67
C ILE A 206 2.10 -11.94 3.05
N THR A 207 2.46 -12.96 3.81
CA THR A 207 3.46 -13.96 3.43
C THR A 207 2.82 -15.25 2.92
N ASP A 208 3.51 -15.94 2.01
CA ASP A 208 3.12 -17.27 1.50
C ASP A 208 1.71 -17.30 0.88
N ARG A 209 1.40 -16.30 0.02
CA ARG A 209 0.07 -16.13 -0.60
C ARG A 209 0.07 -16.24 -2.11
N ASN A 210 1.22 -16.58 -2.72
CA ASN A 210 1.38 -16.65 -4.17
C ASN A 210 0.97 -15.35 -4.91
N LEU A 211 1.12 -14.19 -4.26
CA LEU A 211 0.76 -12.90 -4.88
C LEU A 211 1.62 -12.62 -6.10
N THR A 212 0.99 -12.24 -7.20
CA THR A 212 1.63 -11.80 -8.46
C THR A 212 1.65 -10.28 -8.59
N SER A 213 0.72 -9.59 -7.93
CA SER A 213 0.58 -8.14 -7.95
C SER A 213 0.07 -7.61 -6.60
N LEU A 214 0.24 -6.29 -6.39
CA LEU A 214 -0.28 -5.58 -5.23
C LEU A 214 -1.38 -4.61 -5.67
N CYS A 215 -2.38 -4.41 -4.82
CA CYS A 215 -3.46 -3.44 -5.00
C CYS A 215 -3.69 -2.65 -3.71
N HIS A 216 -4.47 -1.57 -3.79
CA HIS A 216 -4.87 -0.76 -2.63
C HIS A 216 -3.69 -0.20 -1.80
N LEU A 217 -2.56 0.10 -2.44
CA LEU A 217 -1.37 0.64 -1.75
C LEU A 217 -1.62 2.06 -1.21
N ASP A 218 -2.59 2.77 -1.77
CA ASP A 218 -3.15 4.01 -1.25
C ASP A 218 -3.73 3.84 0.17
N GLN A 219 -4.12 2.61 0.55
CA GLN A 219 -4.55 2.24 1.89
C GLN A 219 -3.42 1.99 2.88
N LEU A 220 -2.16 2.04 2.45
CA LEU A 220 -1.01 1.69 3.26
C LEU A 220 -0.10 2.88 3.58
N LEU A 221 -0.53 4.11 3.31
CA LEU A 221 0.22 5.36 3.59
C LEU A 221 0.90 5.37 4.95
N LEU A 222 0.16 4.97 5.99
CA LEU A 222 0.60 5.04 7.38
C LEU A 222 1.45 3.84 7.80
N VAL A 223 1.58 2.80 6.98
CA VAL A 223 2.30 1.57 7.34
C VAL A 223 3.78 1.85 7.51
N THR A 224 4.37 1.33 8.59
CA THR A 224 5.80 1.44 8.89
C THR A 224 6.57 0.18 8.53
N HIS A 225 5.91 -0.98 8.56
CA HIS A 225 6.54 -2.27 8.26
C HIS A 225 5.70 -3.05 7.26
N ILE A 226 6.32 -3.45 6.15
CA ILE A 226 5.70 -4.31 5.14
C ILE A 226 6.49 -5.60 5.02
N ASN A 227 5.80 -6.74 5.13
CA ASN A 227 6.35 -8.05 4.79
C ASN A 227 5.53 -8.70 3.67
N LEU A 228 6.17 -8.87 2.52
CA LEU A 228 5.67 -9.49 1.29
C LEU A 228 6.42 -10.78 0.95
N SER A 229 7.15 -11.34 1.91
CA SER A 229 8.06 -12.47 1.68
C SER A 229 7.32 -13.73 1.25
N SER A 230 8.00 -14.58 0.47
CA SER A 230 7.46 -15.84 -0.03
C SER A 230 6.20 -15.63 -0.90
N ASN A 231 6.29 -14.74 -1.88
CA ASN A 231 5.24 -14.53 -2.89
C ASN A 231 5.83 -14.73 -4.29
N ARG A 232 5.12 -14.28 -5.33
CA ARG A 232 5.54 -14.39 -6.74
C ARG A 232 5.64 -13.02 -7.40
N LEU A 233 5.95 -11.99 -6.63
CA LEU A 233 6.05 -10.62 -7.13
C LEU A 233 7.27 -10.50 -8.04
N GLN A 234 7.06 -10.04 -9.27
CA GLN A 234 8.14 -9.75 -10.21
C GLN A 234 8.59 -8.28 -10.16
N ARG A 235 7.71 -7.41 -9.68
CA ARG A 235 8.00 -5.99 -9.50
C ARG A 235 7.14 -5.40 -8.39
N LEU A 236 7.62 -4.30 -7.82
CA LEU A 236 6.80 -3.42 -6.98
C LEU A 236 6.24 -2.29 -7.86
N PRO A 237 4.92 -2.07 -7.85
CA PRO A 237 4.31 -1.10 -8.76
C PRO A 237 4.68 0.34 -8.35
N PRO A 238 4.62 1.33 -9.25
CA PRO A 238 4.96 2.73 -8.93
C PRO A 238 4.18 3.32 -7.75
N GLN A 239 2.95 2.85 -7.51
CA GLN A 239 2.12 3.23 -6.36
C GLN A 239 2.75 2.86 -5.01
N PHE A 240 3.78 2.01 -4.97
CA PHE A 240 4.55 1.71 -3.78
C PHE A 240 5.25 2.96 -3.21
N ALA A 241 5.53 3.97 -4.05
CA ALA A 241 6.02 5.28 -3.62
C ALA A 241 5.05 6.04 -2.69
N MET A 242 3.78 5.63 -2.59
CA MET A 242 2.80 6.24 -1.67
C MET A 242 3.08 5.92 -0.19
N LEU A 243 3.96 4.95 0.10
CA LEU A 243 4.23 4.45 1.45
C LEU A 243 5.17 5.36 2.24
N GLN A 244 4.78 6.61 2.45
CA GLN A 244 5.63 7.68 3.01
C GLN A 244 6.05 7.43 4.48
N CYS A 245 5.36 6.53 5.18
CA CYS A 245 5.71 6.11 6.53
C CYS A 245 6.61 4.86 6.58
N LEU A 246 6.88 4.20 5.45
CA LEU A 246 7.55 2.91 5.44
C LEU A 246 8.98 3.02 5.96
N GLU A 247 9.32 2.17 6.92
CA GLU A 247 10.63 2.08 7.57
C GLU A 247 11.31 0.75 7.23
N VAL A 248 10.53 -0.33 7.18
CA VAL A 248 11.04 -1.69 6.91
C VAL A 248 10.27 -2.34 5.77
N LEU A 249 11.00 -2.82 4.76
CA LEU A 249 10.47 -3.62 3.66
C LEU A 249 11.14 -5.00 3.64
N GLU A 250 10.37 -6.04 3.89
CA GLU A 250 10.77 -7.44 3.69
C GLU A 250 10.06 -7.97 2.44
N ALA A 251 10.81 -8.31 1.40
CA ALA A 251 10.28 -8.87 0.16
C ALA A 251 11.13 -10.08 -0.28
N ASP A 252 11.54 -10.89 0.69
CA ASP A 252 12.35 -12.09 0.47
C ASP A 252 11.59 -13.13 -0.35
N ASP A 253 12.31 -14.04 -1.00
CA ASP A 253 11.74 -15.21 -1.69
C ASP A 253 10.61 -14.81 -2.66
N ASN A 254 10.90 -13.84 -3.52
CA ASN A 254 10.04 -13.38 -4.61
C ASN A 254 10.80 -13.49 -5.95
N PHE A 255 10.26 -12.91 -7.02
CA PHE A 255 10.89 -12.86 -8.33
C PHE A 255 11.24 -11.43 -8.74
N LEU A 256 11.52 -10.54 -7.79
CA LEU A 256 11.77 -9.13 -8.08
C LEU A 256 13.00 -8.97 -8.96
N GLU A 257 12.83 -8.32 -10.11
CA GLU A 257 13.92 -8.03 -11.05
C GLU A 257 14.48 -6.62 -10.86
N ASN A 258 13.67 -5.68 -10.36
CA ASN A 258 14.07 -4.31 -10.05
C ASN A 258 13.20 -3.67 -8.97
N LEU A 259 13.58 -2.48 -8.53
CA LEU A 259 12.92 -1.72 -7.46
C LEU A 259 12.32 -0.39 -7.93
N GLU A 260 11.85 -0.29 -9.18
CA GLU A 260 11.30 0.97 -9.73
C GLU A 260 10.22 1.61 -8.84
N GLY A 261 9.41 0.81 -8.15
CA GLY A 261 8.39 1.30 -7.20
C GLY A 261 8.92 1.81 -5.85
N VAL A 262 10.16 1.50 -5.49
CA VAL A 262 10.79 1.86 -4.21
C VAL A 262 11.61 3.15 -4.35
N TYR A 263 10.97 4.20 -4.87
CA TYR A 263 11.57 5.50 -5.11
C TYR A 263 10.92 6.55 -4.19
N HIS A 264 11.74 7.46 -3.62
CA HIS A 264 11.32 8.50 -2.68
C HIS A 264 10.52 8.00 -1.47
N LEU A 265 11.05 7.00 -0.76
CA LEU A 265 10.53 6.59 0.54
C LEU A 265 11.38 7.26 1.65
N PRO A 266 10.95 8.42 2.19
CA PRO A 266 11.80 9.29 3.02
C PRO A 266 12.15 8.68 4.38
N ARG A 267 11.43 7.62 4.79
CA ARG A 267 11.61 6.94 6.07
C ARG A 267 12.21 5.55 5.97
N LEU A 268 12.38 5.02 4.76
CA LEU A 268 12.85 3.66 4.55
C LEU A 268 14.26 3.50 5.12
N GLN A 269 14.43 2.54 6.01
CA GLN A 269 15.66 2.30 6.77
C GLN A 269 16.23 0.91 6.47
N GLU A 270 15.36 -0.08 6.29
CA GLU A 270 15.75 -1.48 6.14
C GLU A 270 15.01 -2.11 4.94
N VAL A 271 15.78 -2.75 4.06
CA VAL A 271 15.26 -3.45 2.89
C VAL A 271 15.88 -4.84 2.83
N SER A 272 15.03 -5.87 2.88
CA SER A 272 15.43 -7.26 2.67
C SER A 272 14.84 -7.79 1.37
N LEU A 273 15.72 -8.25 0.48
CA LEU A 273 15.40 -8.73 -0.87
C LEU A 273 16.00 -10.10 -1.11
N LYS A 274 16.16 -10.92 -0.07
CA LYS A 274 16.82 -12.22 -0.20
C LYS A 274 16.14 -13.08 -1.27
N ASN A 275 16.94 -13.85 -2.00
CA ASN A 275 16.47 -14.82 -2.98
C ASN A 275 15.50 -14.23 -4.02
N ASN A 276 15.84 -13.08 -4.60
CA ASN A 276 15.11 -12.47 -5.72
C ASN A 276 15.89 -12.64 -7.05
N LYS A 277 15.56 -11.84 -8.07
CA LYS A 277 16.15 -11.87 -9.41
C LYS A 277 16.88 -10.58 -9.79
N ILE A 278 17.29 -9.79 -8.79
CA ILE A 278 18.07 -8.56 -8.98
C ILE A 278 19.41 -8.91 -9.60
N SER A 279 19.62 -8.47 -10.85
CA SER A 279 20.75 -8.94 -11.66
C SER A 279 21.85 -7.91 -11.84
N THR A 280 21.51 -6.63 -11.73
CA THR A 280 22.41 -5.51 -12.00
C THR A 280 22.27 -4.43 -10.94
N LEU A 281 23.26 -3.53 -10.85
CA LEU A 281 23.18 -2.37 -9.95
C LEU A 281 22.12 -1.35 -10.38
N THR A 282 21.84 -1.26 -11.69
CA THR A 282 20.78 -0.39 -12.22
C THR A 282 19.40 -0.77 -11.68
N ASP A 283 19.19 -2.05 -11.37
CA ASP A 283 17.95 -2.55 -10.76
C ASP A 283 17.72 -2.00 -9.34
N LEU A 284 18.81 -1.58 -8.67
CA LEU A 284 18.84 -1.03 -7.31
C LEU A 284 18.89 0.51 -7.27
N GLN A 285 19.09 1.17 -8.43
CA GLN A 285 19.18 2.62 -8.54
C GLN A 285 18.08 3.40 -7.79
N PRO A 286 16.80 2.95 -7.75
CA PRO A 286 15.75 3.65 -7.02
C PRO A 286 16.04 3.83 -5.52
N LEU A 287 16.78 2.90 -4.89
CA LEU A 287 17.13 2.98 -3.47
C LEU A 287 18.00 4.20 -3.13
N ALA A 288 18.74 4.75 -4.10
CA ALA A 288 19.55 5.95 -3.89
C ALA A 288 18.71 7.19 -3.53
N SER A 289 17.39 7.15 -3.79
CA SER A 289 16.44 8.19 -3.41
C SER A 289 15.86 8.04 -2.00
N CYS A 290 16.26 7.00 -1.25
CA CYS A 290 15.80 6.73 0.10
C CYS A 290 16.86 7.21 1.11
N PRO A 291 16.76 8.46 1.62
CA PRO A 291 17.86 9.13 2.33
C PRO A 291 18.19 8.52 3.70
N LYS A 292 17.30 7.69 4.25
CA LYS A 292 17.47 7.05 5.55
C LYS A 292 17.84 5.57 5.47
N LEU A 293 18.05 5.04 4.27
CA LEU A 293 18.36 3.62 4.08
C LEU A 293 19.72 3.30 4.69
N LYS A 294 19.73 2.34 5.62
CA LYS A 294 20.90 1.92 6.40
C LYS A 294 21.22 0.45 6.29
N ARG A 295 20.18 -0.40 6.13
CA ARG A 295 20.33 -1.85 6.01
C ARG A 295 19.81 -2.35 4.67
N LEU A 296 20.62 -3.14 3.98
CA LEU A 296 20.25 -3.77 2.71
C LEU A 296 20.72 -5.23 2.69
N ASP A 297 19.78 -6.15 2.50
CA ASP A 297 20.07 -7.58 2.35
C ASP A 297 19.73 -8.05 0.93
N LEU A 298 20.76 -8.45 0.18
CA LEU A 298 20.69 -8.90 -1.20
C LEU A 298 21.06 -10.39 -1.36
N ARG A 299 21.26 -11.14 -0.27
CA ARG A 299 21.72 -12.53 -0.33
C ARG A 299 20.87 -13.36 -1.28
N GLY A 300 21.53 -14.16 -2.12
CA GLY A 300 20.85 -15.02 -3.09
C GLY A 300 20.31 -14.30 -4.33
N ASN A 301 20.70 -13.05 -4.59
CA ASN A 301 20.46 -12.37 -5.87
C ASN A 301 21.65 -12.49 -6.82
N PRO A 302 21.43 -12.57 -8.15
CA PRO A 302 22.52 -12.62 -9.12
C PRO A 302 23.52 -11.46 -9.05
N VAL A 303 23.09 -10.25 -8.67
CA VAL A 303 23.97 -9.06 -8.52
C VAL A 303 25.13 -9.30 -7.53
N THR A 304 24.94 -10.16 -6.53
CA THR A 304 25.95 -10.49 -5.50
C THR A 304 27.17 -11.22 -6.06
N GLN A 305 27.07 -11.76 -7.27
CA GLN A 305 28.16 -12.49 -7.93
C GLN A 305 29.11 -11.57 -8.73
N ALA A 306 28.78 -10.28 -8.86
CA ALA A 306 29.64 -9.33 -9.55
C ALA A 306 30.88 -9.00 -8.70
N ALA A 307 32.07 -9.02 -9.31
CA ALA A 307 33.33 -8.87 -8.58
C ALA A 307 33.51 -7.51 -7.87
N SER A 308 32.86 -6.46 -8.35
CA SER A 308 32.92 -5.09 -7.81
C SER A 308 31.65 -4.67 -7.05
N VAL A 309 30.75 -5.62 -6.74
CA VAL A 309 29.42 -5.28 -6.19
C VAL A 309 29.50 -4.45 -4.91
N GLU A 310 30.44 -4.73 -4.00
CA GLU A 310 30.60 -3.98 -2.75
C GLU A 310 31.02 -2.52 -3.00
N SER A 311 32.03 -2.28 -3.85
CA SER A 311 32.50 -0.92 -4.15
C SER A 311 31.44 -0.11 -4.88
N ASP A 312 30.76 -0.75 -5.84
CA ASP A 312 29.79 -0.06 -6.68
C ASP A 312 28.51 0.25 -5.88
N LEU A 313 28.10 -0.63 -4.95
CA LEU A 313 27.01 -0.35 -4.02
C LEU A 313 27.37 0.74 -3.00
N ALA A 314 28.62 0.79 -2.54
CA ALA A 314 29.07 1.87 -1.67
C ALA A 314 29.05 3.24 -2.37
N GLU A 315 29.34 3.28 -3.67
CA GLU A 315 29.20 4.49 -4.49
C GLU A 315 27.73 4.86 -4.72
N LEU A 316 26.89 3.86 -5.05
CA LEU A 316 25.47 4.08 -5.33
C LEU A 316 24.65 4.45 -4.08
N LEU A 317 24.92 3.78 -2.95
CA LEU A 317 24.16 3.84 -1.71
C LEU A 317 25.07 4.17 -0.51
N PRO A 318 25.69 5.36 -0.47
CA PRO A 318 26.69 5.71 0.54
C PRO A 318 26.13 5.80 1.97
N SER A 319 24.81 5.85 2.15
CA SER A 319 24.15 5.85 3.46
C SER A 319 24.00 4.46 4.08
N VAL A 320 24.16 3.39 3.29
CA VAL A 320 23.99 2.01 3.75
C VAL A 320 25.22 1.60 4.56
N THR A 321 24.98 1.26 5.84
CA THR A 321 26.02 0.88 6.79
C THR A 321 26.06 -0.63 7.06
N ASP A 322 24.96 -1.33 6.78
CA ASP A 322 24.81 -2.76 7.03
C ASP A 322 24.37 -3.42 5.71
N LEU A 323 25.32 -4.05 5.03
CA LEU A 323 25.14 -4.66 3.72
C LEU A 323 25.38 -6.17 3.82
N LEU A 324 24.39 -6.96 3.38
CA LEU A 324 24.48 -8.42 3.32
C LEU A 324 24.36 -8.87 1.86
N LEU A 325 25.36 -9.63 1.37
CA LEU A 325 25.48 -10.11 -0.01
C LEU A 325 25.55 -11.63 -0.07
#